data_AF-A0A914ED02-F1
#
_entry.id   AF-A0A914ED02-F1
#
_cell.length_a   1.000
_cell.length_b   1.000
_cell.length_c   1.000
_cell.angle_alpha   90.00
_cell.angle_beta   90.00
_cell.angle_gamma   90.00
#
_symmetry.space_group_name_H-M   'P 1'
#
loop_
_entity.id
_entity.type
_entity.pdbx_description
1 polymer ?
#
loop_
_entity_poly.entity_id
_entity_poly.type
_entity_poly.pdbx_seq_one_letter_code
_entity_poly.pdbx_strand_id
1 'polypeptide(L)'
;MFFLGIIDMIVLPFNAIIGGLNCVNGSHFCTNPRFNFISGVIGTSMWYGGSMTCIILAFNRFFEMCFPELAKKIFGGRMIYMWLMFPIVYILYSFNEVPLVYNVVHHAFYFDPFAGSPGFQSTRVNLQSPKIRYSD
;
A
#
# COMPACT_ATOMS: atom_id res chain seq x y z
N MET A 1 7.57 -8.86 16.75
CA MET A 1 6.36 -9.67 16.51
C MET A 1 5.07 -8.96 16.90
N PHE A 2 4.88 -8.51 18.15
CA PHE A 2 3.63 -7.88 18.60
C PHE A 2 3.22 -6.64 17.76
N PHE A 3 4.16 -5.73 17.50
CA PHE A 3 3.89 -4.53 16.69
C PHE A 3 3.45 -4.85 15.25
N LEU A 4 4.06 -5.85 14.62
CA LEU A 4 3.67 -6.31 13.29
C LEU A 4 2.24 -6.89 13.31
N GLY A 5 1.90 -7.66 14.34
CA GLY A 5 0.54 -8.20 14.51
C GLY A 5 -0.51 -7.11 14.65
N ILE A 6 -0.21 -5.99 15.31
CA ILE A 6 -1.12 -4.83 15.38
C ILE A 6 -1.32 -4.23 13.99
N ILE A 7 -0.25 -4.04 13.21
CA ILE A 7 -0.34 -3.53 11.85
C ILE A 7 -1.21 -4.44 10.99
N ASP A 8 -1.00 -5.75 11.06
CA ASP A 8 -1.73 -6.74 10.27
C ASP A 8 -3.23 -6.77 10.64
N MET A 9 -3.57 -6.65 11.92
CA MET A 9 -4.96 -6.58 12.37
C MET A 9 -5.70 -5.35 11.87
N ILE A 10 -4.99 -4.26 11.55
CA ILE A 10 -5.61 -3.05 11.00
C ILE A 10 -5.65 -3.13 9.46
N VAL A 11 -4.59 -3.59 8.79
CA VAL A 11 -4.52 -3.59 7.32
C VAL A 11 -5.44 -4.65 6.68
N LEU A 12 -5.62 -5.81 7.30
CA LEU A 12 -6.40 -6.92 6.74
C LEU A 12 -7.89 -6.55 6.55
N PRO A 13 -8.58 -5.98 7.55
CA PRO A 13 -9.95 -5.48 7.37
C PRO A 13 -10.06 -4.43 6.26
N PHE A 14 -9.11 -3.48 6.20
CA PHE A 14 -9.14 -2.42 5.20
C PHE A 14 -8.96 -2.94 3.77
N ASN A 15 -8.11 -3.95 3.56
CA ASN A 15 -7.92 -4.52 2.22
C ASN A 15 -9.01 -5.53 1.86
N ALA A 16 -9.36 -6.45 2.77
CA ALA A 16 -10.26 -7.55 2.47
C ALA A 16 -11.74 -7.16 2.56
N ILE A 17 -12.15 -6.46 3.63
CA ILE A 17 -13.57 -6.13 3.85
C ILE A 17 -13.99 -4.99 2.92
N ILE A 18 -13.22 -3.90 2.85
CA ILE A 18 -13.55 -2.77 1.97
C ILE A 18 -13.41 -3.18 0.50
N GLY A 19 -12.36 -3.93 0.15
CA GLY A 19 -12.22 -4.51 -1.19
C GLY A 19 -13.39 -5.43 -1.55
N GLY A 20 -13.82 -6.29 -0.62
CA GLY A 20 -14.98 -7.18 -0.81
C GLY A 20 -16.30 -6.42 -0.98
N LEU A 21 -16.55 -5.40 -0.17
CA LEU A 21 -17.74 -4.53 -0.30
C LEU A 21 -17.75 -3.80 -1.64
N ASN A 22 -16.60 -3.25 -2.06
CA ASN A 22 -16.47 -2.60 -3.35
C ASN A 22 -16.69 -3.58 -4.52
N CYS A 23 -16.28 -4.84 -4.35
CA CYS A 23 -16.49 -5.91 -5.31
C CYS A 23 -17.98 -6.27 -5.46
N VAL A 24 -18.70 -6.45 -4.35
CA VAL A 24 -20.13 -6.80 -4.35
C VAL A 24 -20.99 -5.66 -4.91
N ASN A 25 -20.65 -4.41 -4.57
CA ASN A 25 -21.39 -3.25 -5.04
C ASN A 25 -21.03 -2.82 -6.48
N GLY A 26 -19.99 -3.40 -7.09
CA GLY A 26 -19.47 -2.95 -8.38
C GLY A 26 -19.04 -1.47 -8.36
N SER A 27 -18.66 -0.95 -7.19
CA SER A 27 -18.46 0.49 -6.99
C SER A 27 -17.11 0.92 -7.58
N HIS A 28 -17.15 1.67 -8.69
CA HIS A 28 -15.96 2.25 -9.29
C HIS A 28 -15.48 3.50 -8.53
N PHE A 29 -14.26 3.95 -8.81
CA PHE A 29 -13.71 5.20 -8.24
C PHE A 29 -14.66 6.40 -8.42
N CYS A 30 -15.44 6.42 -9.51
CA CYS A 30 -16.39 7.50 -9.81
C CYS A 30 -17.63 7.53 -8.91
N THR A 31 -18.01 6.42 -8.26
CA THR A 31 -19.23 6.35 -7.44
C THR A 31 -19.02 6.97 -6.06
N ASN A 32 -17.87 6.75 -5.44
CA ASN A 32 -17.49 7.32 -4.14
C ASN A 32 -15.97 7.55 -4.06
N PRO A 33 -15.45 8.62 -4.71
CA PRO A 33 -14.00 8.83 -4.85
C PRO A 33 -13.31 9.08 -3.50
N ARG A 34 -13.97 9.81 -2.58
CA ARG A 34 -13.39 10.13 -1.27
C ARG A 34 -13.17 8.90 -0.40
N PHE A 35 -14.16 8.00 -0.35
CA PHE A 35 -14.08 6.79 0.46
C PHE A 35 -12.99 5.83 -0.06
N ASN A 36 -12.98 5.58 -1.37
CA ASN A 36 -12.01 4.67 -1.98
C ASN A 36 -10.57 5.21 -1.91
N PHE A 37 -10.40 6.53 -2.00
CA PHE A 37 -9.10 7.18 -1.82
C PHE A 37 -8.60 7.04 -0.38
N ILE A 38 -9.42 7.36 0.62
CA ILE A 38 -9.04 7.27 2.04
C ILE A 38 -8.70 5.82 2.42
N SER A 39 -9.50 4.84 2.01
CA SER A 39 -9.21 3.43 2.26
C SER A 39 -7.92 2.97 1.58
N GLY A 40 -7.67 3.46 0.36
CA GLY A 40 -6.45 3.18 -0.39
C GLY A 40 -5.20 3.70 0.32
N VAL A 41 -5.22 4.96 0.78
CA VAL A 41 -4.11 5.60 1.53
C VAL A 41 -3.81 4.85 2.84
N ILE A 42 -4.85 4.48 3.60
CA ILE A 42 -4.67 3.75 4.86
C ILE A 42 -4.09 2.36 4.60
N GLY A 43 -4.64 1.63 3.62
CA GLY A 43 -4.15 0.30 3.25
C GLY A 43 -2.69 0.31 2.77
N THR A 44 -2.33 1.29 1.93
CA THR A 44 -0.95 1.45 1.44
C THR A 44 0.02 1.80 2.53
N SER A 45 -0.24 2.86 3.29
CA SER A 45 0.64 3.33 4.35
C SER A 45 0.95 2.24 5.38
N MET A 46 -0.06 1.46 5.77
CA MET A 46 0.12 0.32 6.68
C MET A 46 0.90 -0.84 6.06
N TRP A 47 0.71 -1.14 4.78
CA TRP A 47 1.48 -2.17 4.08
C TRP A 47 2.98 -1.83 4.02
N TYR A 48 3.30 -0.58 3.71
CA TYR A 48 4.67 -0.09 3.72
C TYR A 48 5.30 -0.18 5.12
N GLY A 49 4.56 0.20 6.17
CA GLY A 49 5.00 0.06 7.56
C GLY A 49 5.23 -1.38 8.03
N GLY A 50 4.32 -2.29 7.65
CA GLY A 50 4.44 -3.72 7.95
C GLY A 50 5.68 -4.33 7.30
N SER A 51 5.92 -3.99 6.02
CA SER A 51 7.08 -4.47 5.27
C SER A 51 8.41 -4.04 5.90
N MET A 52 8.53 -2.79 6.33
CA MET A 52 9.72 -2.31 7.04
C MET A 52 9.91 -3.01 8.39
N THR A 53 8.81 -3.27 9.12
CA THR A 53 8.87 -3.99 10.40
C THR A 53 9.36 -5.43 10.20
N CYS A 54 8.94 -6.11 9.13
CA CYS A 54 9.44 -7.43 8.76
C CYS A 54 10.94 -7.42 8.46
N ILE A 55 11.43 -6.40 7.76
CA ILE A 55 12.86 -6.25 7.45
C ILE A 55 13.68 -6.06 8.74
N ILE A 56 13.25 -5.16 9.64
CA ILE A 56 13.93 -4.93 10.93
C ILE A 56 14.01 -6.22 11.75
N LEU A 57 12.94 -7.00 11.76
CA LEU A 57 12.88 -8.27 12.46
C LEU A 57 13.79 -9.34 11.84
N ALA A 58 13.85 -9.41 10.51
CA ALA A 58 14.78 -10.29 9.81
C ALA A 58 16.23 -9.93 10.14
N PHE A 59 16.55 -8.62 10.17
CA PHE A 59 17.86 -8.15 10.61
C PHE A 59 18.15 -8.52 12.06
N ASN A 60 17.19 -8.36 12.98
CA ASN A 60 17.38 -8.76 14.38
C ASN A 60 17.81 -10.23 14.47
N ARG A 61 17.14 -11.12 13.74
CA ARG A 61 17.45 -12.56 13.75
C ARG A 61 18.76 -12.90 13.05
N PHE A 62 19.09 -12.16 11.99
CA PHE A 62 20.37 -12.32 11.28
C PHE A 62 21.56 -11.93 12.17
N PHE A 63 21.47 -10.79 12.86
CA PHE A 63 22.53 -10.34 13.78
C PHE A 63 22.68 -11.26 14.99
N GLU A 64 21.58 -11.76 15.55
CA GLU A 64 21.63 -12.75 16.63
C GLU A 64 22.36 -14.03 16.20
N MET A 65 22.21 -14.46 14.94
CA MET A 65 22.86 -15.66 14.40
C MET A 65 24.33 -15.45 14.05
N CYS A 66 24.70 -14.33 13.42
CA CYS A 66 26.07 -14.08 12.99
C CYS A 66 26.96 -13.49 14.09
N PHE A 67 26.44 -12.57 14.90
CA PHE A 67 27.23 -11.77 15.86
C PHE A 67 26.42 -11.46 17.14
N PRO A 68 26.31 -12.40 18.08
CA PRO A 68 25.44 -12.24 19.27
C PRO A 68 25.85 -11.08 20.19
N GLU A 69 27.14 -10.76 20.28
CA GLU A 69 27.67 -9.61 21.04
C GLU A 69 27.19 -8.27 20.44
N LEU A 70 27.21 -8.16 19.11
CA LEU A 70 26.76 -6.96 18.40
C LEU A 70 25.23 -6.82 18.46
N ALA A 71 24.52 -7.94 18.35
CA ALA A 71 23.06 -7.98 18.48
C ALA A 71 22.58 -7.44 19.83
N LYS A 72 23.22 -7.84 20.94
CA LYS A 72 22.91 -7.30 22.28
C LYS A 72 23.16 -5.79 22.38
N LYS A 73 24.17 -5.26 21.69
CA LYS A 73 24.50 -3.83 21.74
C LYS A 73 23.54 -2.98 20.89
N ILE A 74 23.11 -3.49 19.73
CA ILE A 74 22.25 -2.77 18.78
C ILE A 74 20.76 -2.91 19.11
N PHE A 75 20.34 -4.11 19.53
CA PHE A 75 18.93 -4.45 19.79
C PHE A 75 18.61 -4.56 21.30
N GLY A 76 19.59 -4.33 22.17
CA GLY A 76 19.41 -4.37 23.62
C GLY A 76 18.72 -3.12 24.19
N GLY A 77 17.85 -3.35 25.18
CA GLY A 77 17.28 -2.29 26.02
C GLY A 77 16.41 -1.30 25.25
N ARG A 78 16.66 0.01 25.45
CA ARG A 78 15.81 1.09 24.92
C ARG A 78 16.03 1.38 23.43
N MET A 79 17.07 0.82 22.81
CA MET A 79 17.36 1.00 21.37
C MET A 79 16.27 0.40 20.48
N ILE A 80 15.57 -0.65 20.92
CA ILE A 80 14.45 -1.26 20.18
C ILE A 80 13.35 -0.23 19.87
N TYR A 81 13.11 0.72 20.78
CA TYR A 81 12.12 1.77 20.57
C TYR A 81 12.57 2.75 19.48
N MET A 82 13.88 3.02 19.37
CA MET A 82 14.41 3.84 18.27
C MET A 82 14.26 3.12 16.92
N TRP A 83 14.49 1.80 16.89
CA TRP A 83 14.24 0.99 15.70
C TRP A 83 12.75 0.96 15.31
N LEU A 84 11.85 1.01 16.29
CA LEU A 84 10.41 1.10 16.06
C LEU A 84 9.95 2.47 15.54
N MET A 85 10.73 3.54 15.72
CA MET A 85 10.40 4.86 15.18
C MET A 85 10.54 4.89 13.66
N PHE A 86 11.45 4.13 13.06
CA PHE A 86 11.62 4.07 11.60
C PHE A 86 10.36 3.65 10.84
N PRO A 87 9.68 2.53 11.16
CA PRO A 87 8.45 2.15 10.48
C PRO A 87 7.33 3.17 10.73
N ILE A 88 7.28 3.84 11.89
CA ILE A 88 6.29 4.90 12.16
C ILE A 88 6.53 6.11 11.24
N VAL A 89 7.78 6.58 11.12
CA VAL A 89 8.14 7.68 10.22
C VAL A 89 7.88 7.30 8.76
N TYR A 90 8.12 6.05 8.39
CA TYR A 90 7.87 5.56 7.03
C TYR A 90 6.36 5.52 6.70
N ILE A 91 5.52 5.09 7.64
CA ILE A 91 4.06 5.17 7.53
C ILE A 91 3.63 6.63 7.32
N LEU A 92 4.15 7.56 8.12
CA LEU A 92 3.84 8.99 8.03
C LEU A 92 4.26 9.60 6.68
N TYR A 93 5.44 9.25 6.18
CA TYR A 93 5.91 9.70 4.87
C TYR A 93 5.00 9.17 3.74
N SER A 94 4.59 7.90 3.83
CA SER A 94 3.76 7.24 2.83
C SER A 94 2.36 7.86 2.66
N PHE A 95 1.87 8.68 3.59
CA PHE A 95 0.59 9.39 3.40
C PHE A 95 0.63 10.41 2.25
N ASN A 96 1.82 10.86 1.84
CA ASN A 96 1.98 11.81 0.72
C ASN A 96 2.14 11.11 -0.64
N GLU A 97 2.37 9.80 -0.63
CA GLU A 97 2.57 9.02 -1.85
C GLU A 97 1.23 8.72 -2.54
N VAL A 98 1.29 8.42 -3.83
CA VAL A 98 0.09 8.06 -4.61
C VAL A 98 -0.50 6.76 -4.06
N PRO A 99 -1.73 6.77 -3.51
CA PRO A 99 -2.32 5.58 -2.92
C PRO A 99 -2.75 4.59 -4.00
N LEU A 100 -2.73 3.30 -3.66
CA LEU A 100 -3.36 2.30 -4.51
C LEU A 100 -4.88 2.38 -4.33
N VAL A 101 -5.59 2.53 -5.46
CA VAL A 101 -7.04 2.63 -5.52
C VAL A 101 -7.63 1.30 -5.97
N TYR A 102 -8.75 0.90 -5.37
CA TYR A 102 -9.44 -0.33 -5.75
C TYR A 102 -10.04 -0.24 -7.15
N ASN A 103 -9.65 -1.17 -8.03
CA ASN A 103 -10.19 -1.32 -9.38
C ASN A 103 -11.09 -2.57 -9.44
N VAL A 104 -12.36 -2.35 -9.78
CA VAL A 104 -13.40 -3.40 -9.87
C VAL A 104 -13.17 -4.33 -11.07
N VAL A 105 -12.59 -3.84 -12.17
CA VAL A 105 -12.38 -4.65 -13.40
C VAL A 105 -11.36 -5.76 -13.16
N HIS A 106 -10.35 -5.47 -12.34
CA HIS A 106 -9.26 -6.39 -12.01
C HIS A 106 -9.34 -6.94 -10.58
N HIS A 107 -10.39 -6.58 -9.83
CA HIS A 107 -10.60 -6.95 -8.43
C HIS A 107 -9.39 -6.76 -7.51
N ALA A 108 -8.56 -5.74 -7.79
CA ALA A 108 -7.32 -5.50 -7.07
C ALA A 108 -7.02 -3.99 -6.98
N PHE A 109 -6.09 -3.66 -6.09
CA PHE A 109 -5.62 -2.29 -5.87
C PHE A 109 -4.54 -1.94 -6.89
N TYR A 110 -4.69 -0.82 -7.59
CA TYR A 110 -3.75 -0.33 -8.60
C TYR A 110 -3.42 1.14 -8.39
N PHE A 111 -2.23 1.57 -8.82
CA PHE A 111 -1.86 2.98 -8.87
C PHE A 111 -2.68 3.76 -9.91
N ASP A 112 -3.09 3.09 -10.99
CA ASP A 112 -3.97 3.65 -12.01
C ASP A 112 -5.40 3.11 -11.82
N PRO A 113 -6.36 3.95 -11.38
CA PRO A 113 -7.74 3.53 -11.15
C PRO A 113 -8.48 3.15 -12.43
N PHE A 114 -7.97 3.53 -13.61
CA PHE A 114 -8.59 3.27 -14.91
C PHE A 114 -7.87 2.19 -15.73
N ALA A 115 -6.92 1.47 -15.13
CA ALA A 115 -6.28 0.33 -15.77
C ALA A 115 -7.35 -0.70 -16.24
N GLY A 116 -7.38 -0.98 -17.55
CA GLY A 116 -8.31 -1.95 -18.15
C GLY A 116 -9.77 -1.49 -18.34
N SER A 117 -10.11 -0.23 -18.09
CA SER A 117 -11.46 0.27 -18.39
C SER A 117 -11.66 0.43 -19.91
N PRO A 118 -12.70 -0.19 -20.52
CA PRO A 118 -12.89 -0.21 -21.97
C PRO A 118 -13.05 1.20 -22.59
N GLY A 119 -13.55 2.18 -21.83
CA GLY A 119 -13.67 3.57 -22.28
C GLY A 119 -12.35 4.35 -22.31
N PHE A 120 -11.39 4.03 -21.42
CA PHE A 120 -10.12 4.77 -21.29
C PHE A 120 -9.01 4.19 -22.18
N GLN A 121 -9.07 2.89 -22.47
CA GLN A 121 -8.14 2.22 -23.37
C GLN A 121 -8.29 2.72 -24.81
N SER A 122 -9.52 3.00 -25.27
CA SER A 122 -9.76 3.67 -26.55
C SER A 122 -9.16 5.07 -26.60
N THR A 123 -9.20 5.85 -25.52
CA THR A 123 -8.60 7.21 -25.50
C THR A 123 -7.07 7.16 -25.50
N ARG A 124 -6.43 6.24 -24.77
CA ARG A 124 -4.96 6.10 -24.81
C ARG A 124 -4.44 5.62 -26.17
N VAL A 125 -5.13 4.67 -26.81
CA VAL A 125 -4.82 4.27 -28.19
C VAL A 125 -5.00 5.44 -29.17
N ASN A 126 -6.07 6.24 -29.01
CA ASN A 126 -6.30 7.42 -29.85
C ASN A 126 -5.29 8.56 -29.59
N LEU A 127 -4.75 8.70 -28.38
CA LEU A 127 -3.72 9.70 -28.06
C LEU A 127 -2.30 9.24 -28.48
N GLN A 128 -2.06 7.94 -28.60
CA GLN A 128 -0.83 7.39 -29.18
C GLN A 128 -0.83 7.37 -30.71
N SER A 129 -1.98 7.55 -31.36
CA SER A 129 -2.07 7.86 -32.78
C SER A 129 -2.20 9.38 -32.99
N PRO A 130 -1.11 10.10 -33.32
CA PRO A 130 -1.23 11.45 -33.84
C PRO A 130 -1.74 11.35 -35.28
N LYS A 131 -3.02 11.08 -35.46
CA LYS A 131 -3.73 11.34 -36.72
C LYS A 131 -5.08 11.96 -36.41
N ILE A 132 -4.99 13.27 -36.15
CA ILE A 132 -5.84 14.33 -36.69
C ILE A 132 -6.93 13.74 -37.61
N ARG A 133 -8.18 13.76 -37.13
CA ARG A 133 -9.35 13.80 -38.00
C ARG A 133 -10.17 15.01 -37.60
N TYR A 134 -9.74 16.17 -38.10
CA TYR A 134 -10.63 17.30 -38.27
C TYR A 134 -11.60 16.97 -39.41
N SER A 135 -12.88 17.25 -39.16
CA SER A 135 -13.95 17.64 -40.10
C SER A 135 -13.91 17.08 -41.53
N ASP A 136 -14.93 16.31 -41.89
CA ASP A 136 -16.11 16.81 -42.62
C ASP A 136 -17.32 15.89 -42.37
#